data_AF-A0A927U147-F1
#
_entry.id   AF-A0A927U147-F1
#
_cell.length_a   1.000
_cell.length_b   1.000
_cell.length_c   1.000
_cell.angle_alpha   90.00
_cell.angle_beta   90.00
_cell.angle_gamma   90.00
#
_symmetry.space_group_name_H-M   'P 1'
#
loop_
_entity.id
_entity.type
_entity.pdbx_description
1 polymer ?
#
loop_
_entity_poly.entity_id
_entity_poly.type
_entity_poly.pdbx_seq_one_letter_code
_entity_poly.pdbx_strand_id
1 'polypeptide(L)'
;MDYFRIGWLVALVVLVLIELATLGLTTIWFAGGAFVALLANLLGLSPIVQIVLFIIVSVLLLALTRPVAIRHLNENRTRTNAESLIGRTGFVLEEIDNLKATGCVSVDGQEWTARCSSDDAVITKDQVVTIEAIQGVKLIVACKENN
;
A
#
# COMPACT_ATOMS: atom_id res chain seq x y z
N MET A 1 -25.24 35.25 -19.84
CA MET A 1 -24.53 33.97 -19.85
C MET A 1 -23.82 33.84 -18.52
N ASP A 2 -24.13 32.81 -17.73
CA ASP A 2 -23.55 32.63 -16.40
C ASP A 2 -22.09 32.16 -16.52
N TYR A 3 -21.17 33.09 -16.76
CA TYR A 3 -19.74 32.80 -16.96
C TYR A 3 -19.14 31.96 -15.83
N PHE A 4 -19.63 32.13 -14.60
CA PHE A 4 -19.24 31.32 -13.45
C PHE A 4 -19.66 29.85 -13.57
N ARG A 5 -20.83 29.54 -14.15
CA ARG A 5 -21.28 28.15 -14.38
C ARG A 5 -20.36 27.45 -15.37
N ILE A 6 -20.07 28.14 -16.48
CA ILE A 6 -19.17 27.64 -17.52
C ILE A 6 -17.76 27.46 -16.93
N GLY A 7 -17.28 28.41 -16.12
CA GLY A 7 -15.99 28.32 -15.43
C GLY A 7 -15.87 27.09 -14.54
N TRP A 8 -16.87 26.83 -13.68
CA TRP A 8 -16.86 25.66 -12.80
C TRP A 8 -16.97 24.33 -13.56
N LEU A 9 -17.77 24.28 -14.64
CA LEU A 9 -17.85 23.10 -15.50
C LEU A 9 -16.53 22.82 -16.21
N VAL A 10 -15.90 23.84 -16.80
CA VAL A 10 -14.60 23.70 -17.45
C VAL A 10 -13.54 23.26 -16.44
N ALA A 11 -13.51 23.87 -15.26
CA ALA A 11 -12.58 23.47 -14.20
C ALA A 11 -12.76 22.00 -13.81
N LEU A 12 -14.00 21.54 -13.63
CA LEU A 12 -14.30 20.15 -13.27
C LEU A 12 -13.82 19.16 -14.35
N VAL A 13 -14.10 19.44 -15.62
CA VAL A 13 -13.64 18.59 -16.74
C VAL A 13 -12.12 18.55 -16.82
N VAL A 14 -11.46 19.71 -16.74
CA VAL A 14 -9.99 19.80 -16.81
C VAL A 14 -9.34 19.04 -15.65
N LEU A 15 -9.85 19.20 -14.42
CA LEU A 15 -9.30 18.50 -13.24
C LEU A 15 -9.43 16.98 -13.35
N VAL A 16 -10.56 16.49 -13.87
CA VAL A 16 -10.75 15.04 -14.11
C VAL A 16 -9.81 14.54 -15.21
N LEU A 17 -9.61 15.29 -16.29
CA LEU A 17 -8.69 14.91 -17.37
C LEU A 17 -7.24 14.85 -16.88
N ILE A 18 -6.80 15.83 -16.06
CA ILE A 18 -5.47 15.81 -15.46
C ILE A 18 -5.31 14.61 -14.54
N GLU A 19 -6.33 14.26 -13.75
CA GLU A 19 -6.29 13.09 -12.87
C GLU A 19 -6.10 11.81 -13.68
N LEU A 20 -6.87 11.63 -14.76
CA LEU A 20 -6.77 10.44 -15.61
C LEU A 20 -5.40 10.35 -16.31
N ALA A 21 -4.79 11.48 -16.65
CA ALA A 21 -3.47 11.52 -17.28
C ALA A 21 -2.31 11.28 -16.29
N THR A 22 -2.45 11.75 -15.04
CA THR A 22 -1.37 11.71 -14.04
C THR A 22 -1.47 10.52 -13.09
N LEU A 23 -2.67 9.96 -12.93
CA LEU A 23 -3.01 8.96 -11.90
C LEU A 23 -2.52 9.39 -10.49
N GLY A 24 -2.48 10.70 -10.26
CA GLY A 24 -1.77 11.32 -9.15
C GLY A 24 -2.58 11.42 -7.85
N LEU A 25 -3.85 11.00 -7.85
CA LEU A 25 -4.84 11.07 -6.76
C LEU A 25 -5.12 12.48 -6.22
N THR A 26 -4.47 13.52 -6.74
CA THR A 26 -4.49 14.86 -6.16
C THR A 26 -5.57 15.74 -6.76
N THR A 27 -5.75 15.68 -8.07
CA THR A 27 -6.69 16.52 -8.81
C THR A 27 -8.14 16.12 -8.61
N ILE A 28 -8.41 14.86 -8.23
CA ILE A 28 -9.76 14.39 -7.91
C ILE A 28 -10.40 15.13 -6.73
N TRP A 29 -9.62 15.54 -5.74
CA TRP A 29 -10.13 16.28 -4.58
C TRP A 29 -10.53 17.71 -4.92
N PHE A 30 -9.77 18.35 -5.80
CA PHE A 30 -10.13 19.64 -6.37
C PHE A 30 -11.36 19.52 -7.30
N ALA A 31 -11.51 18.42 -8.03
CA ALA A 31 -12.71 18.16 -8.83
C ALA A 31 -13.96 18.07 -7.94
N GLY A 32 -13.87 17.40 -6.80
CA GLY A 32 -14.93 17.37 -5.78
C GLY A 32 -15.29 18.77 -5.25
N GLY A 33 -14.28 19.60 -4.95
CA GLY A 33 -14.50 21.00 -4.58
C GLY A 33 -15.18 21.82 -5.68
N ALA A 34 -14.75 21.65 -6.94
CA ALA A 34 -15.32 22.35 -8.09
C ALA A 34 -16.78 21.95 -8.33
N PHE A 35 -17.11 20.68 -8.08
CA PHE A 35 -18.47 20.18 -8.14
C PHE A 35 -19.38 20.87 -7.10
N VAL A 36 -18.92 21.00 -5.85
CA VAL A 36 -19.70 21.70 -4.82
C VAL A 36 -19.89 23.18 -5.15
N ALA A 37 -18.86 23.84 -5.69
CA ALA A 37 -18.96 25.23 -6.13
C ALA A 37 -19.94 25.40 -7.32
N LEU A 38 -19.99 24.42 -8.23
CA LEU A 38 -20.98 24.36 -9.30
C LEU A 38 -22.41 24.23 -8.73
N LEU A 39 -22.63 23.36 -7.75
CA LEU A 39 -23.92 23.21 -7.08
C LEU A 39 -24.33 24.51 -6.37
N ALA A 40 -23.40 25.16 -5.67
CA ALA A 40 -23.64 26.46 -5.05
C ALA A 40 -24.07 27.52 -6.07
N ASN A 41 -23.48 27.50 -7.26
CA ASN A 41 -23.88 28.39 -8.36
C ASN A 41 -25.29 28.07 -8.89
N LEU A 42 -25.64 26.78 -9.03
CA LEU A 42 -26.98 26.35 -9.44
C LEU A 42 -28.06 26.80 -8.43
N LEU A 43 -27.71 26.87 -7.15
CA LEU A 43 -28.56 27.40 -6.08
C LEU A 43 -28.59 28.94 -6.03
N GLY A 44 -27.87 29.63 -6.92
CA GLY A 44 -27.85 31.09 -6.99
C GLY A 44 -27.02 31.76 -5.90
N LEU A 45 -26.12 31.04 -5.22
CA LEU A 45 -25.24 31.61 -4.21
C LEU A 45 -24.20 32.56 -4.84
N SER A 46 -23.71 33.51 -4.05
CA SER A 46 -22.77 34.53 -4.55
C SER A 46 -21.43 33.91 -4.99
N PRO A 47 -20.71 34.53 -5.94
CA PRO A 47 -19.40 34.03 -6.40
C PRO A 47 -18.37 33.85 -5.28
N ILE A 48 -18.40 34.72 -4.26
CA ILE A 48 -17.51 34.63 -3.11
C ILE A 48 -17.78 33.35 -2.32
N VAL A 49 -19.07 33.02 -2.08
CA VAL A 49 -19.46 31.79 -1.38
C VAL A 49 -19.02 30.56 -2.17
N GLN A 50 -19.13 30.58 -3.50
CA GLN A 50 -18.67 29.48 -4.37
C GLN A 50 -17.16 29.23 -4.22
N ILE A 51 -16.34 30.28 -4.24
CA ILE A 51 -14.88 30.18 -4.11
C ILE A 51 -14.50 29.68 -2.71
N VAL A 52 -15.16 30.18 -1.66
CA VAL A 52 -14.91 29.72 -0.28
C VAL A 52 -15.27 28.25 -0.13
N LEU A 53 -16.42 27.82 -0.66
CA LEU A 53 -16.82 26.41 -0.65
C LEU A 53 -15.83 25.52 -1.40
N PHE A 54 -15.37 25.96 -2.58
CA PHE A 54 -14.35 25.24 -3.35
C PHE A 54 -13.09 24.98 -2.51
N ILE A 55 -12.56 26.01 -1.86
CA ILE A 55 -11.32 25.91 -1.07
C ILE A 55 -11.54 25.00 0.14
N ILE A 56 -12.59 25.24 0.92
CA ILE A 56 -12.87 24.47 2.13
C ILE A 56 -13.07 22.99 1.82
N VAL A 57 -13.90 22.67 0.82
CA VAL A 57 -14.18 21.28 0.44
C VAL A 57 -12.93 20.61 -0.10
N SER A 58 -12.15 21.27 -0.95
CA SER A 58 -10.91 20.69 -1.50
C SER A 58 -9.90 20.40 -0.39
N VAL A 59 -9.70 21.33 0.55
CA VAL A 59 -8.77 21.16 1.68
C VAL A 59 -9.26 20.06 2.62
N LEU A 60 -10.56 20.00 2.92
CA LEU A 60 -11.13 18.94 3.75
C LEU A 60 -10.97 17.57 3.09
N LEU A 61 -11.30 17.44 1.80
CA LEU A 61 -11.11 16.19 1.06
C LEU A 61 -9.64 15.78 1.07
N LEU A 62 -8.71 16.69 0.77
CA LEU A 62 -7.27 16.45 0.86
C LEU A 62 -6.85 16.00 2.26
N ALA A 63 -7.22 16.72 3.31
CA ALA A 63 -6.77 16.43 4.67
C ALA A 63 -7.29 15.09 5.18
N LEU A 64 -8.55 14.75 4.89
CA LEU A 64 -9.19 13.54 5.39
C LEU A 64 -8.84 12.30 4.55
N THR A 65 -8.87 12.43 3.23
CA THR A 65 -8.78 11.27 2.36
C THR A 65 -7.36 10.99 1.88
N ARG A 66 -6.43 11.95 1.86
CA ARG A 66 -5.01 11.71 1.55
C ARG A 66 -4.36 10.66 2.46
N PRO A 67 -4.48 10.69 3.80
CA PRO A 67 -3.86 9.66 4.65
C PRO A 67 -4.47 8.27 4.40
N VAL A 68 -5.78 8.20 4.14
CA VAL A 68 -6.50 6.95 3.87
C VAL A 68 -6.16 6.40 2.48
N ALA A 69 -6.14 7.25 1.45
CA ALA A 69 -5.81 6.89 0.08
C ALA A 69 -4.36 6.40 -0.04
N ILE A 70 -3.41 7.08 0.59
CA ILE A 70 -2.01 6.64 0.62
C ILE A 70 -1.87 5.32 1.37
N ARG A 71 -2.59 5.15 2.50
CA ARG A 71 -2.57 3.89 3.25
C ARG A 71 -3.11 2.74 2.40
N HIS A 72 -4.28 2.87 1.77
CA HIS A 72 -4.84 1.81 0.93
C HIS A 72 -4.02 1.53 -0.34
N LEU A 73 -3.40 2.55 -0.93
CA LEU A 73 -2.54 2.37 -2.10
C LEU A 73 -1.22 1.65 -1.74
N ASN A 74 -0.66 1.95 -0.57
CA ASN A 74 0.60 1.35 -0.12
C ASN A 74 0.42 0.02 0.63
N GLU A 75 -0.73 -0.23 1.25
CA GLU A 75 -1.04 -1.48 1.97
C GLU A 75 -1.05 -2.71 1.05
N ASN A 76 -1.27 -2.51 -0.26
CA ASN A 76 -1.27 -3.58 -1.25
C ASN A 76 0.13 -3.92 -1.82
N ARG A 77 1.20 -3.20 -1.44
CA ARG A 77 2.52 -3.39 -2.09
C ARG A 77 3.57 -4.14 -1.25
N THR A 78 3.34 -4.36 0.04
CA THR A 78 4.34 -5.01 0.93
C THR A 78 3.84 -6.24 1.68
N ARG A 79 2.54 -6.50 1.72
CA ARG A 79 1.96 -7.45 2.68
C ARG A 79 1.50 -8.81 2.13
N THR A 80 1.67 -9.09 0.83
CA THR A 80 0.90 -10.18 0.19
C THR A 80 1.64 -11.47 -0.12
N ASN A 81 2.98 -11.53 -0.21
CA ASN A 81 3.67 -12.79 -0.55
C ASN A 81 4.60 -13.30 0.55
N ALA A 82 5.58 -12.50 0.99
CA ALA A 82 6.56 -12.96 1.97
C ALA A 82 5.91 -13.26 3.33
N GLU A 83 5.16 -12.31 3.93
CA GLU A 83 4.50 -12.53 5.23
C GLU A 83 3.54 -13.72 5.25
N SER A 84 2.99 -14.14 4.10
CA SER A 84 2.13 -15.33 4.00
C SER A 84 2.87 -16.65 4.20
N LEU A 85 4.21 -16.61 4.20
CA LEU A 85 5.07 -17.76 4.48
C LEU A 85 5.20 -18.02 5.98
N ILE A 86 4.90 -17.04 6.85
CA ILE A 86 4.95 -17.23 8.31
C ILE A 86 3.93 -18.28 8.73
N GLY A 87 4.38 -19.27 9.50
CA GLY A 87 3.61 -20.44 9.93
C GLY A 87 3.58 -21.58 8.91
N ARG A 88 4.12 -21.42 7.70
CA ARG A 88 4.26 -22.52 6.73
C ARG A 88 5.50 -23.36 7.03
N THR A 89 5.49 -24.57 6.49
CA THR A 89 6.65 -25.47 6.53
C THR A 89 7.51 -25.31 5.28
N GLY A 90 8.81 -25.22 5.46
CA GLY A 90 9.82 -25.24 4.39
C GLY A 90 10.68 -26.49 4.45
N PHE A 91 11.29 -26.85 3.33
CA PHE A 91 12.24 -27.96 3.21
C PHE A 91 13.67 -27.44 3.06
N VAL A 92 14.60 -27.90 3.90
CA VAL A 92 15.98 -27.40 3.91
C VAL A 92 16.76 -27.97 2.73
N LEU A 93 17.16 -27.10 1.80
CA LEU A 93 17.97 -27.44 0.62
C LEU A 93 19.48 -27.38 0.89
N GLU A 94 19.88 -26.47 1.79
CA GLU A 94 21.25 -26.26 2.22
C GLU A 94 21.27 -26.09 3.74
N GLU A 95 22.25 -26.71 4.40
CA GLU A 95 22.45 -26.63 5.85
C GLU A 95 22.41 -25.18 6.34
N ILE A 96 21.55 -24.95 7.35
CA ILE A 96 21.37 -23.65 7.96
C ILE A 96 22.31 -23.54 9.14
N ASP A 97 23.29 -22.65 9.02
CA ASP A 97 24.29 -22.34 10.04
C ASP A 97 24.47 -20.82 10.09
N ASN A 98 24.04 -20.22 11.21
CA ASN A 98 24.10 -18.77 11.40
C ASN A 98 25.55 -18.26 11.47
N LEU A 99 26.49 -19.05 12.03
CA LEU A 99 27.91 -18.70 12.15
C LEU A 99 28.63 -18.72 10.79
N LYS A 100 28.32 -19.73 9.96
CA LYS A 100 28.87 -19.82 8.59
C LYS A 100 28.11 -18.97 7.58
N ALA A 101 27.01 -18.35 8.01
CA ALA A 101 26.11 -17.58 7.16
C ALA A 101 25.54 -18.39 5.96
N THR A 102 25.39 -19.71 6.09
CA THR A 102 24.80 -20.61 5.09
C THR A 102 23.35 -20.97 5.44
N GLY A 103 22.55 -21.36 4.44
CA GLY A 103 21.19 -21.83 4.67
C GLY A 103 20.21 -21.44 3.60
N CYS A 104 19.52 -22.45 3.05
CA CYS A 104 18.50 -22.27 2.03
C CYS A 104 17.33 -23.24 2.29
N VAL A 105 16.10 -22.75 2.13
CA VAL A 105 14.87 -23.53 2.27
C VAL A 105 13.99 -23.37 1.05
N SER A 106 13.30 -24.44 0.65
CA SER A 106 12.23 -24.42 -0.33
C SER A 106 10.88 -24.26 0.36
N VAL A 107 10.11 -23.23 -0.01
CA VAL A 107 8.74 -23.01 0.46
C VAL A 107 7.85 -22.83 -0.76
N ASP A 108 6.82 -23.66 -0.89
CA ASP A 108 5.94 -23.69 -2.08
C ASP A 108 6.70 -23.76 -3.42
N GLY A 109 7.87 -24.42 -3.45
CA GLY A 109 8.71 -24.56 -4.64
C GLY A 109 9.60 -23.35 -4.96
N GLN A 110 9.66 -22.35 -4.09
CA GLN A 110 10.60 -21.21 -4.19
C GLN A 110 11.74 -21.36 -3.19
N GLU A 111 12.96 -21.05 -3.62
CA GLU A 111 14.15 -21.06 -2.75
C GLU A 111 14.31 -19.73 -2.01
N TRP A 112 14.53 -19.82 -0.70
CA TRP A 112 14.69 -18.68 0.19
C TRP A 112 15.92 -18.85 1.07
N THR A 113 16.67 -17.78 1.30
CA THR A 113 17.72 -17.77 2.32
C THR A 113 17.09 -17.92 3.70
N ALA A 114 17.60 -18.85 4.50
CA ALA A 114 17.08 -19.11 5.83
C ALA A 114 18.15 -18.93 6.91
N ARG A 115 17.69 -18.58 8.11
CA ARG A 115 18.47 -18.53 9.35
C ARG A 115 17.71 -19.22 10.45
N CYS A 116 18.42 -19.89 11.33
CA CYS A 116 17.79 -20.49 12.49
C CYS A 116 17.40 -19.38 13.47
N SER A 117 16.24 -19.53 14.14
CA SER A 117 15.83 -18.63 15.23
C SER A 117 16.75 -18.71 16.45
N SER A 118 17.45 -19.84 16.62
CA SER A 118 18.47 -20.04 17.64
C SER A 118 19.87 -19.84 17.04
N ASP A 119 20.67 -18.93 17.59
CA ASP A 119 21.98 -18.57 17.01
C ASP A 119 23.03 -19.70 17.00
N ASP A 120 22.94 -20.63 17.95
CA ASP A 120 23.87 -21.77 18.07
C ASP A 120 23.35 -23.07 17.44
N ALA A 121 22.16 -23.05 16.84
CA ALA A 121 21.54 -24.24 16.27
C ALA A 121 21.88 -24.38 14.78
N VAL A 122 22.32 -25.58 14.41
CA VAL A 122 22.55 -25.98 13.02
C VAL A 122 21.41 -26.89 12.58
N ILE A 123 20.76 -26.55 11.47
CA ILE A 123 19.70 -27.37 10.88
C ILE A 123 20.27 -28.06 9.65
N THR A 124 20.32 -29.38 9.67
CA THR A 124 20.89 -30.17 8.57
C THR A 124 20.01 -30.10 7.33
N LYS A 125 20.65 -30.30 6.17
CA LYS A 125 19.95 -30.49 4.90
C LYS A 125 18.88 -31.60 5.00
N ASP A 126 17.84 -31.46 4.18
CA ASP A 126 16.72 -32.40 4.03
C ASP A 126 15.76 -32.48 5.22
N GLN A 127 15.83 -31.51 6.15
CA GLN A 127 14.88 -31.37 7.24
C GLN A 127 13.69 -30.47 6.89
N VAL A 128 12.58 -30.65 7.61
CA VAL A 128 11.41 -29.78 7.52
C VAL A 128 11.44 -28.79 8.68
N VAL A 129 11.32 -27.51 8.35
CA VAL A 129 11.35 -26.41 9.31
C VAL A 129 10.05 -25.60 9.24
N THR A 130 9.72 -24.90 10.32
CA THR A 130 8.59 -23.96 10.36
C THR A 130 9.11 -22.54 10.31
N ILE A 131 8.47 -21.71 9.48
CA ILE A 131 8.86 -20.31 9.32
C ILE A 131 8.21 -19.50 10.44
N GLU A 132 9.02 -18.95 11.34
CA GLU A 132 8.54 -18.20 12.50
C GLU A 132 8.44 -16.70 12.22
N ALA A 133 9.38 -16.18 11.42
CA ALA A 133 9.44 -14.76 11.11
C ALA A 133 10.18 -14.50 9.80
N ILE A 134 10.16 -13.24 9.36
CA ILE A 134 10.89 -12.78 8.17
C ILE A 134 11.70 -11.57 8.58
N GLN A 135 13.01 -11.61 8.30
CA GLN A 135 13.94 -10.51 8.54
C GLN A 135 14.56 -10.07 7.22
N GLY A 136 14.03 -8.99 6.66
CA GLY A 136 14.42 -8.52 5.33
C GLY A 136 14.05 -9.52 4.25
N VAL A 137 15.06 -10.12 3.60
CA VAL A 137 14.90 -11.16 2.56
C VAL A 137 15.16 -12.58 3.08
N LYS A 138 15.35 -12.74 4.40
CA LYS A 138 15.69 -14.01 5.03
C LYS A 138 14.49 -14.54 5.83
N LEU A 139 14.23 -15.83 5.70
CA LEU A 139 13.27 -16.52 6.56
C LEU A 139 13.96 -16.93 7.86
N ILE A 140 13.29 -16.66 8.98
CA ILE A 140 13.70 -17.15 10.30
C ILE A 140 12.91 -18.42 10.56
N VAL A 141 13.62 -19.52 10.78
CA VAL A 141 13.03 -20.86 10.84
C VAL A 141 13.44 -21.58 12.12
N ALA A 142 12.53 -22.41 12.63
CA ALA A 142 12.77 -23.33 13.73
C ALA A 142 12.53 -24.77 13.28
N CYS A 143 13.22 -25.72 13.92
CA CYS A 143 12.95 -27.15 13.72
C CYS A 143 11.49 -27.43 14.07
N LYS A 144 10.81 -28.20 13.23
CA LYS A 144 9.44 -28.62 13.51
C LYS A 144 9.45 -29.61 14.68
N GLU A 145 9.05 -29.15 15.86
CA GLU A 145 8.84 -30.00 17.02
C GLU A 145 7.57 -30.84 16.76
N ASN A 146 7.73 -32.15 16.55
CA ASN A 146 6.62 -33.07 16.39
C ASN A 146 5.95 -33.27 17.76
N ASN A 147 4.74 -32.72 17.93
CA ASN A 147 3.84 -33.10 19.03
C ASN A 147 2.89 -34.19 18.54
#